data_AF-A0A819BSH2-F1
#
_entry.id   AF-A0A819BSH2-F1
#
_cell.length_a   1.000
_cell.length_b   1.000
_cell.length_c   1.000
_cell.angle_alpha   90.00
_cell.angle_beta   90.00
_cell.angle_gamma   90.00
#
_symmetry.space_group_name_H-M   'P 1'
#
loop_
_entity.id
_entity.type
_entity.pdbx_description
1 polymer ?
#
loop_
_entity_poly.entity_id
_entity_poly.type
_entity_poly.pdbx_seq_one_letter_code
_entity_poly.pdbx_strand_id
1 'polypeptide(L)'
;MSWATIERHILVFHNNWINTKIKCFLIHYLPLALIILYGFGFYIIVIFFSSCENEFDYTQNWCAYPCYFSQKSIMMYDAVFNCLLPTPLIIITNSLLIIRVVKQKQRLHQHIKWKKHRKMILQTISCSAFFLLFSLPMTSLILTHLCGIPYEATGQVELYFYFISYFINIFIPFICLVNNTLRQITMKQRAFEL
;
A
#
# COMPACT_ATOMS: atom_id res chain seq x y z
N MET A 1 1.22 -2.30 -0.36
CA MET A 1 1.07 -1.51 -1.60
C MET A 1 2.39 -1.22 -2.30
N SER A 2 3.48 -0.91 -1.59
CA SER A 2 4.79 -0.57 -2.18
C SER A 2 5.37 -1.66 -3.09
N TRP A 3 5.24 -2.93 -2.72
CA TRP A 3 5.68 -4.02 -3.61
C TRP A 3 4.88 -4.06 -4.92
N ALA A 4 3.55 -3.89 -4.83
CA ALA A 4 2.68 -3.94 -6.01
C ALA A 4 3.03 -2.83 -7.03
N THR A 5 3.42 -1.63 -6.57
CA THR A 5 3.85 -0.54 -7.48
C THR A 5 5.19 -0.86 -8.15
N ILE A 6 6.14 -1.44 -7.42
CA ILE A 6 7.44 -1.91 -7.95
C ILE A 6 7.23 -3.03 -8.97
N GLU A 7 6.45 -4.04 -8.62
CA GLU A 7 6.14 -5.17 -9.50
C GLU A 7 5.50 -4.70 -10.80
N ARG A 8 4.55 -3.76 -10.74
CA ARG A 8 3.91 -3.17 -11.93
C ARG A 8 4.90 -2.42 -12.80
N HIS A 9 5.86 -1.74 -12.21
CA HIS A 9 6.95 -1.11 -12.94
C HIS A 9 7.82 -2.15 -13.68
N ILE A 10 8.16 -3.28 -13.03
CA ILE A 10 8.89 -4.38 -13.66
C ILE A 10 8.08 -5.00 -14.81
N LEU A 11 6.79 -5.29 -14.59
CA LEU A 11 5.91 -5.88 -15.61
C LEU A 11 5.76 -5.02 -16.87
N VAL A 12 5.71 -3.69 -16.73
CA VAL A 12 5.51 -2.77 -17.85
C VAL A 12 6.80 -2.57 -18.65
N PHE A 13 7.94 -2.36 -17.98
CA PHE A 13 9.19 -1.97 -18.66
C PHE A 13 10.15 -3.15 -18.89
N HIS A 14 10.02 -4.23 -18.13
CA HIS A 14 10.94 -5.37 -18.13
C HIS A 14 10.19 -6.70 -18.28
N ASN A 15 9.27 -6.80 -19.23
CA ASN A 15 8.46 -8.02 -19.44
C ASN A 15 9.32 -9.29 -19.65
N ASN A 16 10.54 -9.16 -20.20
CA ASN A 16 11.49 -10.26 -20.36
C ASN A 16 11.93 -10.89 -19.01
N TRP A 17 11.85 -10.13 -17.91
CA TRP A 17 12.20 -10.62 -16.59
C TRP A 17 11.15 -11.58 -16.04
N ILE A 18 9.92 -11.58 -16.56
CA ILE A 18 8.81 -12.41 -16.06
C ILE A 18 8.40 -13.48 -17.10
N ASN A 19 9.20 -13.65 -18.16
CA ASN A 19 8.85 -14.51 -19.29
C ASN A 19 8.87 -16.02 -18.98
N THR A 20 9.54 -16.45 -17.91
CA THR A 20 9.58 -17.86 -17.50
C THR A 20 8.85 -18.10 -16.18
N LYS A 21 8.29 -19.30 -15.98
CA LYS A 21 7.57 -19.66 -14.74
C LYS A 21 8.43 -19.47 -13.49
N ILE A 22 9.71 -19.83 -13.57
CA ILE A 22 10.66 -19.67 -12.45
C ILE A 22 10.88 -18.18 -12.12
N LYS A 23 11.12 -17.34 -13.13
CA LYS A 23 11.33 -15.91 -12.88
C LYS A 23 10.06 -15.22 -12.41
N CYS A 24 8.90 -15.63 -12.93
CA CYS A 24 7.59 -15.19 -12.44
C CYS A 24 7.43 -15.55 -10.96
N PHE A 25 7.76 -16.77 -10.56
CA PHE A 25 7.75 -17.17 -9.14
C PHE A 25 8.65 -16.29 -8.28
N LEU A 26 9.91 -16.11 -8.69
CA LEU A 26 10.90 -15.33 -7.94
C LEU A 26 10.59 -13.84 -7.83
N ILE A 27 9.99 -13.23 -8.86
CA ILE A 27 9.72 -11.79 -8.89
C ILE A 27 8.32 -11.48 -8.37
N HIS A 28 7.30 -12.30 -8.64
CA HIS A 28 5.93 -11.99 -8.23
C HIS A 28 5.58 -12.61 -6.88
N TYR A 29 5.73 -13.93 -6.76
CA TYR A 29 5.18 -14.69 -5.62
C TYR A 29 6.10 -14.67 -4.41
N LEU A 30 7.41 -14.82 -4.60
CA LEU A 30 8.37 -14.89 -3.50
C LEU A 30 8.38 -13.62 -2.63
N PRO A 31 8.46 -12.39 -3.19
CA PRO A 31 8.51 -11.18 -2.36
C PRO A 31 7.18 -10.94 -1.63
N LEU A 32 6.04 -11.29 -2.25
CA LEU A 32 4.74 -11.24 -1.61
C LEU A 32 4.69 -12.20 -0.41
N ALA A 33 5.14 -13.44 -0.60
CA ALA A 33 5.20 -14.44 0.46
C ALA A 33 6.12 -13.98 1.61
N LEU A 34 7.29 -13.43 1.30
CA LEU A 34 8.22 -12.90 2.32
C LEU A 34 7.62 -11.73 3.11
N ILE A 35 6.92 -10.79 2.45
CA ILE A 35 6.26 -9.67 3.13
C ILE A 35 5.15 -10.17 4.06
N ILE A 36 4.36 -11.15 3.59
CA ILE A 36 3.30 -11.76 4.39
C ILE A 36 3.89 -12.47 5.61
N LEU A 37 4.90 -13.33 5.41
CA LEU A 37 5.57 -14.06 6.48
C LEU A 37 6.22 -13.12 7.50
N TYR A 38 6.87 -12.04 7.01
CA TYR A 38 7.43 -11.00 7.86
C TYR A 38 6.34 -10.31 8.70
N GLY A 39 5.24 -9.88 8.09
CA GLY A 39 4.15 -9.21 8.81
C GLY A 39 3.54 -10.10 9.88
N PHE A 40 3.16 -11.34 9.54
CA PHE A 40 2.63 -12.28 10.52
C PHE A 40 3.64 -12.62 11.62
N GLY A 41 4.88 -12.93 11.24
CA GLY A 41 5.93 -13.27 12.19
C GLY A 41 6.21 -12.14 13.17
N PHE A 42 6.36 -10.91 12.67
CA PHE A 42 6.57 -9.73 13.49
C PHE A 42 5.43 -9.53 14.49
N TYR A 43 4.17 -9.51 14.02
CA TYR A 43 3.03 -9.27 14.91
C TYR A 43 2.81 -10.40 15.91
N ILE A 44 3.03 -11.67 15.53
CA ILE A 44 2.97 -12.80 16.47
C ILE A 44 4.03 -12.64 17.57
N ILE A 45 5.26 -12.28 17.21
CA ILE A 45 6.35 -12.11 18.18
C ILE A 45 6.02 -10.98 19.15
N VAL A 46 5.67 -9.79 18.66
CA VAL A 46 5.44 -8.62 19.54
C VAL A 46 4.15 -8.72 20.36
N ILE A 47 3.15 -9.47 19.91
CA ILE A 47 1.89 -9.66 20.66
C ILE A 47 2.04 -10.75 21.73
N PHE A 48 2.64 -11.90 21.41
CA PHE A 48 2.63 -13.06 22.31
C PHE A 48 3.91 -13.22 23.15
N PHE A 49 5.04 -12.68 22.71
CA PHE A 49 6.34 -12.87 23.36
C PHE A 49 6.90 -11.59 24.00
N SER A 50 6.14 -10.50 23.96
CA SER A 50 6.52 -9.27 24.66
C SER A 50 6.35 -9.44 26.16
N SER A 51 7.34 -9.04 26.94
CA SER A 51 7.37 -9.22 28.40
C SER A 51 6.54 -8.19 29.18
N CYS A 52 5.49 -7.63 28.59
CA CYS A 52 4.64 -6.61 29.19
C CYS A 52 3.19 -7.08 29.32
N GLU A 53 2.46 -6.43 30.24
CA GLU A 53 1.03 -6.64 30.41
C GLU A 53 0.24 -5.65 29.56
N ASN A 54 -0.87 -6.10 28.97
CA ASN A 54 -1.75 -5.22 28.21
C ASN A 54 -2.46 -4.24 29.15
N GLU A 55 -2.52 -2.99 28.73
CA GLU A 55 -3.21 -1.94 29.45
C GLU A 55 -4.64 -1.80 28.89
N PHE A 56 -5.61 -1.72 29.79
CA PHE A 56 -7.03 -1.65 29.45
C PHE A 56 -7.60 -0.29 29.86
N ASP A 57 -8.03 0.49 28.88
CA ASP A 57 -8.70 1.76 29.09
C ASP A 57 -10.14 1.68 28.57
N TYR A 58 -11.08 1.54 29.50
CA TYR A 58 -12.52 1.46 29.20
C TYR A 58 -13.14 2.80 28.77
N THR A 59 -12.39 3.90 28.83
CA THR A 59 -12.85 5.23 28.38
C THR A 59 -12.55 5.49 26.91
N GLN A 60 -11.65 4.72 26.32
CA GLN A 60 -11.27 4.82 24.92
C GLN A 60 -12.17 3.95 24.04
N ASN A 61 -12.30 4.31 22.77
CA ASN A 61 -13.02 3.49 21.79
C ASN A 61 -12.42 2.07 21.68
N TRP A 62 -11.13 1.95 21.98
CA TRP A 62 -10.40 0.69 22.01
C TRP A 62 -10.09 0.34 23.46
N CYS A 63 -10.86 -0.60 23.99
CA CYS A 63 -10.79 -1.07 25.38
C CYS A 63 -9.40 -1.59 25.79
N ALA A 64 -8.55 -1.95 24.82
CA ALA A 64 -7.21 -2.46 25.05
C ALA A 64 -6.26 -1.97 23.96
N TYR A 65 -5.03 -1.63 24.35
CA TYR A 65 -3.93 -1.49 23.41
C TYR A 65 -2.85 -2.54 23.68
N PRO A 66 -2.20 -3.07 22.63
CA PRO A 66 -1.07 -3.96 22.78
C PRO A 66 0.03 -3.32 23.62
N CYS A 67 0.53 -4.05 24.61
CA CYS A 67 1.55 -3.54 25.53
C CYS A 67 2.88 -3.15 24.85
N TYR A 68 3.16 -3.68 23.65
CA TYR A 68 4.37 -3.34 22.91
C TYR A 68 4.40 -1.86 22.48
N PHE A 69 3.26 -1.16 22.47
CA PHE A 69 3.22 0.29 22.27
C PHE A 69 3.91 1.07 23.40
N SER A 70 3.87 0.55 24.64
CA SER A 70 4.60 1.13 25.77
C SER A 70 6.13 0.94 25.64
N GLN A 71 6.58 -0.02 24.81
CA GLN A 71 8.00 -0.23 24.52
C GLN A 71 8.47 0.65 23.36
N LYS A 72 9.16 1.75 23.72
CA LYS A 72 9.66 2.76 22.76
C LYS A 72 10.42 2.19 21.57
N SER A 73 11.26 1.15 21.77
CA SER A 73 12.06 0.55 20.70
C SER A 73 11.20 -0.19 19.66
N ILE A 74 10.25 -1.01 20.12
CA ILE A 74 9.37 -1.79 19.24
C ILE A 74 8.40 -0.85 18.52
N MET A 75 7.79 0.09 19.26
CA MET A 75 6.91 1.11 18.67
C MET A 75 7.64 1.93 17.61
N MET A 76 8.86 2.38 17.88
CA MET A 76 9.66 3.14 16.91
C MET A 76 10.02 2.29 15.69
N TYR A 77 10.34 1.01 15.87
CA TYR A 77 10.59 0.11 14.75
C TYR A 77 9.35 -0.05 13.87
N ASP A 78 8.19 -0.32 14.47
CA ASP A 78 6.92 -0.48 13.77
C ASP A 78 6.53 0.80 13.01
N ALA A 79 6.59 1.94 13.69
CA ALA A 79 6.30 3.25 13.12
C ALA A 79 7.23 3.59 11.93
N VAL A 80 8.53 3.31 12.03
CA VAL A 80 9.49 3.66 10.98
C VAL A 80 9.43 2.68 9.81
N PHE A 81 9.52 1.37 10.08
CA PHE A 81 9.68 0.36 9.02
C PHE A 81 8.36 -0.09 8.41
N ASN A 82 7.30 -0.21 9.21
CA ASN A 82 6.01 -0.70 8.72
C ASN A 82 5.07 0.43 8.29
N CYS A 83 5.21 1.64 8.84
CA CYS A 83 4.38 2.79 8.49
C CYS A 83 5.10 3.86 7.65
N LEU A 84 6.23 4.39 8.14
CA LEU A 84 6.88 5.55 7.53
C LEU A 84 7.63 5.22 6.24
N LEU A 85 8.39 4.12 6.19
CA LEU A 85 9.22 3.73 5.05
C LEU A 85 8.42 3.31 3.80
N PRO A 86 7.29 2.59 3.91
CA PRO A 86 6.50 2.19 2.74
C PRO A 86 5.87 3.36 1.97
N THR A 87 5.51 4.44 2.67
CA THR A 87 4.83 5.62 2.11
C THR A 87 5.66 6.38 1.07
N PRO A 88 6.90 6.84 1.33
CA PRO A 88 7.74 7.48 0.34
C PRO A 88 8.10 6.53 -0.80
N LEU A 89 8.28 5.23 -0.53
CA LEU A 89 8.49 4.24 -1.60
C LEU A 89 7.30 4.18 -2.56
N ILE A 90 6.06 4.22 -2.06
CA ILE A 90 4.86 4.28 -2.90
C ILE A 90 4.84 5.57 -3.73
N ILE A 91 5.15 6.72 -3.14
CA ILE A 91 5.16 8.02 -3.83
C ILE A 91 6.22 8.02 -4.94
N ILE A 92 7.45 7.62 -4.63
CA ILE A 92 8.58 7.59 -5.57
C ILE A 92 8.29 6.62 -6.71
N THR A 93 7.89 5.38 -6.41
CA THR A 93 7.66 4.35 -7.42
C THR A 93 6.48 4.69 -8.33
N ASN A 94 5.40 5.26 -7.81
CA ASN A 94 4.28 5.74 -8.64
C ASN A 94 4.67 6.93 -9.51
N SER A 95 5.43 7.89 -8.96
CA SER A 95 5.92 9.03 -9.73
C SER A 95 6.82 8.58 -10.88
N LEU A 96 7.75 7.67 -10.62
CA LEU A 96 8.61 7.06 -11.64
C LEU A 96 7.81 6.30 -12.70
N LEU A 97 6.79 5.54 -12.29
CA LEU A 97 5.89 4.84 -13.20
C LEU A 97 5.20 5.84 -14.15
N ILE A 98 4.61 6.92 -13.62
CA ILE A 98 3.93 7.95 -14.42
C ILE A 98 4.89 8.62 -15.39
N ILE A 99 6.05 9.08 -14.91
CA ILE A 99 7.07 9.77 -15.73
C ILE A 99 7.50 8.89 -16.90
N ARG A 100 7.82 7.61 -16.64
CA ARG A 100 8.26 6.69 -17.69
C ARG A 100 7.15 6.34 -18.67
N VAL A 101 5.92 6.18 -18.20
CA VAL A 101 4.73 5.95 -19.04
C VAL A 101 4.52 7.12 -20.00
N VAL A 102 4.62 8.36 -19.52
CA VAL A 102 4.51 9.56 -20.36
C VAL A 102 5.65 9.65 -21.38
N LYS A 103 6.91 9.46 -20.93
CA LYS A 103 8.08 9.46 -21.84
C LYS A 103 7.98 8.37 -22.90
N GLN A 104 7.55 7.16 -22.54
CA GLN A 104 7.41 6.05 -23.48
C GLN A 104 6.28 6.30 -24.49
N LYS A 105 5.16 6.89 -24.05
CA LYS A 105 4.08 7.31 -24.94
C LYS A 105 4.55 8.33 -25.98
N GLN A 106 5.35 9.32 -25.56
CA GLN A 106 5.92 10.32 -26.46
C GLN A 106 6.90 9.72 -27.47
N ARG A 107 7.76 8.78 -27.03
CA ARG A 107 8.80 8.18 -27.89
C ARG A 107 8.25 7.23 -28.94
N LEU A 108 7.28 6.37 -28.60
CA LEU A 108 6.98 5.21 -29.43
C LEU A 108 5.84 5.40 -30.44
N HIS A 109 4.93 6.38 -30.31
CA HIS A 109 3.77 6.60 -31.22
C HIS A 109 2.96 5.35 -31.66
N GLN A 110 3.27 4.16 -31.13
CA GLN A 110 2.74 2.88 -31.58
C GLN A 110 1.51 2.52 -30.75
N HIS A 111 0.43 2.20 -31.47
CA HIS A 111 -0.91 2.04 -30.94
C HIS A 111 -1.16 0.68 -30.26
N ILE A 112 -0.21 -0.27 -30.33
CA ILE A 112 -0.50 -1.70 -30.14
C ILE A 112 0.08 -2.19 -28.80
N LYS A 113 -0.83 -2.64 -27.91
CA LYS A 113 -0.72 -3.05 -26.48
C LYS A 113 -0.88 -1.96 -25.40
N TRP A 114 -0.91 -0.68 -25.74
CA TRP A 114 -1.09 0.43 -24.76
C TRP A 114 -2.38 0.35 -23.94
N LYS A 115 -3.50 -0.05 -24.56
CA LYS A 115 -4.82 -0.12 -23.88
C LYS A 115 -4.79 -1.06 -22.65
N LYS A 116 -4.07 -2.18 -22.73
CA LYS A 116 -3.96 -3.16 -21.63
C LYS A 116 -3.08 -2.63 -20.50
N HIS A 117 -1.90 -2.07 -20.82
CA HIS A 117 -0.99 -1.52 -19.82
C HIS A 117 -1.55 -0.25 -19.15
N ARG A 118 -2.16 0.67 -19.92
CA ARG A 118 -2.78 1.89 -19.39
C ARG A 118 -3.81 1.57 -18.31
N LYS A 119 -4.64 0.55 -18.52
CA LYS A 119 -5.69 0.16 -17.57
C LYS A 119 -5.11 -0.38 -16.25
N MET A 120 -4.10 -1.24 -16.35
CA MET A 120 -3.43 -1.81 -15.19
C MET A 120 -2.66 -0.74 -14.38
N ILE A 121 -2.02 0.20 -15.09
CA ILE A 121 -1.36 1.37 -14.50
C ILE A 121 -2.39 2.27 -13.80
N LEU A 122 -3.50 2.59 -14.47
CA LEU A 122 -4.56 3.43 -13.89
C LEU A 122 -5.13 2.80 -12.61
N GLN A 123 -5.40 1.49 -12.60
CA GLN A 123 -5.85 0.79 -11.40
C GLN A 123 -4.82 0.90 -10.26
N THR A 124 -3.54 0.71 -10.57
CA THR A 124 -2.47 0.77 -9.56
C THR A 124 -2.32 2.18 -9.00
N ILE A 125 -2.41 3.21 -9.85
CA ILE A 125 -2.38 4.62 -9.45
C ILE A 125 -3.61 4.96 -8.60
N SER A 126 -4.81 4.53 -9.01
CA SER A 126 -6.04 4.76 -8.24
C SER A 126 -5.97 4.13 -6.86
N CYS A 127 -5.56 2.85 -6.76
CA CYS A 127 -5.38 2.19 -5.47
C CYS A 127 -4.31 2.86 -4.61
N SER A 128 -3.20 3.31 -5.22
CA SER A 128 -2.12 3.98 -4.49
C SER A 128 -2.50 5.38 -4.03
N ALA A 129 -3.22 6.14 -4.85
CA ALA A 129 -3.73 7.46 -4.49
C ALA A 129 -4.73 7.35 -3.34
N PHE A 130 -5.62 6.36 -3.39
CA PHE A 130 -6.54 6.07 -2.30
C PHE A 130 -5.78 5.65 -1.04
N PHE A 131 -4.83 4.73 -1.14
CA PHE A 131 -3.98 4.36 -0.01
C PHE A 131 -3.29 5.59 0.62
N LEU A 132 -2.68 6.46 -0.19
CA LEU A 132 -2.00 7.65 0.30
C LEU A 132 -2.98 8.64 0.95
N LEU A 133 -4.17 8.85 0.39
CA LEU A 133 -5.17 9.77 0.95
C LEU A 133 -5.52 9.43 2.40
N PHE A 134 -5.67 8.14 2.71
CA PHE A 134 -6.05 7.65 4.03
C PHE A 134 -4.84 7.40 4.95
N SER A 135 -3.68 7.03 4.41
CA SER A 135 -2.47 6.75 5.19
C SER A 135 -1.61 7.99 5.50
N LEU A 136 -1.69 9.06 4.69
CA LEU A 136 -0.88 10.27 4.88
C LEU A 136 -1.20 11.00 6.19
N PRO A 137 -2.47 11.18 6.62
CA PRO A 137 -2.79 11.80 7.91
C PRO A 137 -2.09 11.10 9.07
N MET A 138 -2.17 9.76 9.12
CA MET A 138 -1.50 8.96 10.14
C MET A 138 0.02 9.09 10.07
N THR A 139 0.60 9.00 8.87
CA THR A 139 2.06 9.14 8.67
C THR A 139 2.55 10.52 9.10
N SER A 140 1.75 11.57 8.88
CA SER A 140 2.09 12.93 9.29
C SER A 140 2.09 13.10 10.81
N LEU A 141 1.17 12.47 11.53
CA LEU A 141 1.17 12.46 13.00
C LEU A 141 2.41 11.75 13.57
N ILE A 142 2.76 10.58 13.01
CA ILE A 142 3.96 9.85 13.40
C ILE A 142 5.21 10.74 13.22
N LEU A 143 5.31 11.46 12.10
CA LEU A 143 6.40 12.42 11.87
C LEU A 143 6.40 13.55 12.91
N THR A 144 5.24 14.09 13.29
CA THR A 144 5.17 15.12 14.34
C THR A 144 5.67 14.61 15.69
N HIS A 145 5.37 13.35 16.03
CA HIS A 145 5.89 12.71 17.25
C HIS A 145 7.40 12.50 17.20
N LEU A 146 7.94 12.09 16.06
CA LEU A 146 9.39 11.99 15.86
C LEU A 146 10.10 13.34 15.96
N CYS A 147 9.42 14.43 15.64
CA CYS A 147 9.91 15.81 15.82
C CYS A 147 9.79 16.32 17.27
N GLY A 148 9.27 15.53 18.21
CA GLY A 148 9.21 15.87 19.63
C GLY A 148 7.88 16.47 20.10
N ILE A 149 6.82 16.43 19.30
CA ILE A 149 5.48 16.84 19.75
C ILE A 149 4.92 15.75 20.68
N PRO A 150 4.48 16.08 21.90
CA PRO A 150 3.98 15.10 22.86
C PRO A 150 2.64 14.49 22.41
N TYR A 151 2.44 13.21 22.74
CA TYR A 151 1.24 12.43 22.40
C TYR A 151 -0.05 13.02 22.98
N GLU A 152 0.02 13.63 24.16
CA GLU A 152 -1.13 14.21 24.86
C GLU A 152 -1.89 15.26 24.02
N ALA A 153 -1.18 15.98 23.14
CA ALA A 153 -1.79 17.00 22.29
C ALA A 153 -2.57 16.42 21.10
N THR A 154 -2.30 15.18 20.70
CA THR A 154 -2.80 14.60 19.44
C THR A 154 -3.47 13.24 19.58
N GLY A 155 -3.47 12.62 20.77
CA GLY A 155 -3.91 11.24 20.95
C GLY A 155 -5.35 10.98 20.49
N GLN A 156 -6.28 11.92 20.70
CA GLN A 156 -7.64 11.77 20.16
C GLN A 156 -7.69 11.81 18.63
N VAL A 157 -6.90 12.70 18.01
CA VAL A 157 -6.83 12.82 16.55
C VAL A 157 -6.20 11.57 15.92
N GLU A 158 -5.19 11.00 16.59
CA GLU A 158 -4.54 9.76 16.15
C GLU A 158 -5.53 8.59 16.05
N LEU A 159 -6.40 8.42 17.05
CA LEU A 159 -7.44 7.39 17.03
C LEU A 159 -8.39 7.53 15.84
N TYR A 160 -8.81 8.76 15.52
CA TYR A 160 -9.65 9.01 14.35
C TYR A 160 -8.92 8.67 13.04
N PHE A 161 -7.65 9.05 12.88
CA PHE A 161 -6.87 8.74 11.68
C PHE A 161 -6.56 7.25 11.54
N TYR A 162 -6.34 6.57 12.66
CA TYR A 162 -6.21 5.12 12.66
C TYR A 162 -7.52 4.48 12.20
N PHE A 163 -8.67 4.89 12.76
CA PHE A 163 -9.98 4.38 12.34
C PHE A 163 -10.23 4.63 10.85
N ILE A 164 -9.91 5.83 10.38
CA ILE A 164 -10.02 6.23 8.97
C ILE A 164 -9.17 5.31 8.07
N SER A 165 -7.99 4.88 8.53
CA SER A 165 -7.12 3.98 7.77
C SER A 165 -7.73 2.60 7.52
N TYR A 166 -8.67 2.11 8.35
CA TYR A 166 -9.34 0.83 8.09
C TYR A 166 -10.22 0.85 6.84
N PHE A 167 -10.76 2.01 6.47
CA PHE A 167 -11.54 2.14 5.24
C PHE A 167 -10.74 1.77 3.99
N ILE A 168 -9.41 1.87 4.02
CA ILE A 168 -8.54 1.39 2.94
C ILE A 168 -8.85 -0.08 2.60
N ASN A 169 -8.91 -0.94 3.61
CA ASN A 169 -9.15 -2.37 3.41
C ASN A 169 -10.54 -2.64 2.83
N ILE A 170 -11.53 -1.86 3.25
CA ILE A 170 -12.91 -1.97 2.77
C ILE A 170 -13.03 -1.50 1.31
N PHE A 171 -12.41 -0.38 0.95
CA PHE A 171 -12.59 0.26 -0.37
C PHE A 171 -11.70 -0.31 -1.48
N ILE A 172 -10.54 -0.90 -1.18
CA ILE A 172 -9.65 -1.49 -2.19
C ILE A 172 -10.37 -2.50 -3.11
N PRO A 173 -11.16 -3.46 -2.60
CA PRO A 173 -11.94 -4.37 -3.44
C PRO A 173 -12.88 -3.64 -4.39
N PHE A 174 -13.59 -2.59 -3.93
CA PHE A 174 -14.51 -1.81 -4.76
C PHE A 174 -13.77 -1.07 -5.87
N ILE A 175 -12.62 -0.47 -5.59
CA ILE A 175 -11.78 0.20 -6.61
C ILE A 175 -11.34 -0.79 -7.68
N CYS A 176 -10.99 -2.01 -7.28
CA CYS A 176 -10.61 -3.08 -8.21
C CYS A 176 -11.80 -3.57 -9.03
N LEU A 177 -12.97 -3.71 -8.42
CA LEU A 177 -14.22 -4.10 -9.09
C LEU A 177 -14.67 -3.03 -10.09
N VAL A 178 -14.74 -1.75 -9.73
CA VAL A 178 -15.12 -0.66 -10.64
C VAL A 178 -14.22 -0.64 -11.88
N ASN A 179 -12.91 -0.78 -11.70
CA ASN A 179 -11.97 -0.85 -12.82
C ASN A 179 -12.19 -2.10 -13.70
N ASN A 180 -12.54 -3.24 -13.11
CA ASN A 180 -12.86 -4.47 -13.83
C ASN A 180 -14.24 -4.44 -14.51
N THR A 181 -15.27 -3.83 -13.92
CA THR A 181 -16.61 -3.69 -14.51
C THR A 181 -16.60 -2.72 -15.68
N LEU A 182 -15.88 -1.60 -15.57
CA LEU A 182 -15.59 -0.74 -16.72
C LEU A 182 -14.93 -1.53 -17.86
N ARG A 183 -14.15 -2.59 -17.56
CA ARG A 183 -13.53 -3.47 -18.57
C ARG A 183 -14.56 -4.21 -19.40
N GLN A 184 -15.57 -4.78 -18.75
CA GLN A 184 -16.56 -5.61 -19.42
C GLN A 184 -17.50 -4.75 -20.27
N ILE A 185 -17.89 -3.57 -19.77
CA ILE A 185 -18.80 -2.65 -20.47
C ILE A 185 -18.13 -2.08 -21.74
N THR A 186 -16.89 -1.61 -21.66
CA THR A 186 -16.20 -1.06 -22.85
C THR A 186 -15.86 -2.12 -23.90
N MET A 187 -15.70 -3.40 -23.51
CA MET A 187 -15.51 -4.48 -24.48
C MET A 187 -16.82 -4.86 -25.16
N LYS A 188 -17.95 -4.87 -24.43
CA LYS A 188 -19.27 -5.11 -25.02
C LYS A 188 -19.68 -3.99 -25.99
N GLN A 189 -19.43 -2.72 -25.67
CA GLN A 189 -19.75 -1.61 -26.57
C GLN A 189 -18.98 -1.69 -27.90
N ARG A 190 -17.69 -2.08 -27.88
CA ARG A 190 -16.92 -2.25 -29.12
C ARG A 190 -17.26 -3.49 -29.94
N ALA A 191 -17.87 -4.50 -29.32
CA ALA A 191 -18.38 -5.67 -30.03
C ALA A 191 -19.72 -5.40 -30.74
N PHE A 192 -20.40 -4.30 -30.37
CA PHE A 192 -21.65 -3.85 -31.00
C PHE A 192 -21.43 -2.80 -32.11
N GLU A 193 -20.21 -2.28 -32.25
CA GLU A 193 -19.82 -1.30 -33.28
C GLU A 193 -19.11 -1.95 -34.49
N LEU A 194 -19.03 -3.28 -34.54
CA LEU A 194 -18.50 -4.11 -35.64
C LEU A 194 -19.61 -5.00 -36.18
#